data_AF-A0A523QEV1-F1
#
_entry.id   AF-A0A523QEV1-F1
#
_cell.length_a   1.000
_cell.length_b   1.000
_cell.length_c   1.000
_cell.angle_alpha   90.00
_cell.angle_beta   90.00
_cell.angle_gamma   90.00
#
_symmetry.space_group_name_H-M   'P 1'
#
loop_
_entity.id
_entity.type
_entity.pdbx_description
1 polymer ?
#
loop_
_entity_poly.entity_id
_entity_poly.type
_entity_poly.pdbx_seq_one_letter_code
_entity_poly.pdbx_strand_id
1 'polypeptide(L)'
;MRDEKIIKKLSNFIKEGRRLANALNSESDLDYFDERSENVKLYPRAIKWSRDSINLLKLRFGADSTHLEYFVDEINKRVEGRGGRFYKENVANATAILEHVLDAVESGLTEDLFYKREILVFSDLLEQAFEFLESDHRIAAAIYGRIVLETTVREFARKEGVEGEKFDQVIIKLRQKGVIQKPLESSLRANYQLGSMAAHGDEKFKNYSNSEIREYLNFIRDKVLTL
;
A
#
# COMPACT_ATOMS: atom_id res chain seq x y z
N MET A 1 0.09 -1.35 -8.25
CA MET A 1 0.01 -0.59 -9.53
C MET A 1 1.21 0.33 -9.53
N ARG A 2 2.02 0.44 -10.61
CA ARG A 2 3.15 1.39 -10.60
C ARG A 2 2.64 2.80 -10.35
N ASP A 3 3.31 3.55 -9.49
CA ASP A 3 2.85 4.85 -9.01
C ASP A 3 2.69 5.87 -10.15
N GLU A 4 3.49 5.77 -11.22
CA GLU A 4 3.30 6.53 -12.47
C GLU A 4 1.89 6.38 -13.08
N LYS A 5 1.31 5.16 -13.03
CA LYS A 5 -0.03 4.89 -13.56
C LYS A 5 -1.12 5.43 -12.63
N ILE A 6 -0.87 5.45 -11.32
CA ILE A 6 -1.75 6.08 -10.33
C ILE A 6 -1.76 7.59 -10.54
N ILE A 7 -0.58 8.22 -10.57
CA ILE A 7 -0.38 9.65 -10.80
C ILE A 7 -1.11 10.06 -12.08
N LYS A 8 -0.85 9.39 -13.20
CA LYS A 8 -1.52 9.69 -14.48
C LYS A 8 -3.05 9.58 -14.39
N LYS A 9 -3.59 8.61 -13.65
CA LYS A 9 -5.04 8.48 -13.45
C LYS A 9 -5.59 9.60 -12.57
N LEU A 10 -4.94 9.90 -11.44
CA LEU A 10 -5.31 11.01 -10.56
C LEU A 10 -5.32 12.34 -11.32
N SER A 11 -4.26 12.67 -12.06
CA SER A 11 -4.20 13.90 -12.87
C SER A 11 -5.35 14.00 -13.88
N ASN A 12 -5.72 12.89 -14.52
CA ASN A 12 -6.86 12.86 -15.44
C ASN A 12 -8.19 13.08 -14.71
N PHE A 13 -8.38 12.47 -13.54
CA PHE A 13 -9.59 12.65 -12.74
C PHE A 13 -9.70 14.05 -12.18
N ILE A 14 -8.59 14.66 -11.75
CA ILE A 14 -8.54 16.06 -11.31
C ILE A 14 -8.92 17.00 -12.46
N LYS A 15 -8.32 16.80 -13.64
CA LYS A 15 -8.65 17.61 -14.83
C LYS A 15 -10.13 17.51 -15.20
N GLU A 16 -10.69 16.32 -15.09
CA GLU A 16 -12.10 16.06 -15.37
C GLU A 16 -13.02 16.67 -14.30
N GLY A 17 -12.67 16.53 -13.02
CA GLY A 17 -13.39 17.12 -11.90
C GLY A 17 -13.44 18.65 -12.00
N ARG A 18 -12.32 19.31 -12.32
CA ARG A 18 -12.27 20.76 -12.58
C ARG A 18 -13.19 21.18 -13.74
N ARG A 19 -13.22 20.40 -14.82
CA ARG A 19 -14.11 20.67 -15.96
C ARG A 19 -15.59 20.54 -15.57
N LEU A 20 -15.93 19.50 -14.82
CA LEU A 20 -17.28 19.30 -14.31
C LEU A 20 -17.68 20.43 -13.36
N ALA A 21 -16.85 20.77 -12.38
CA ALA A 21 -17.10 21.87 -11.44
C ALA A 21 -17.35 23.21 -12.16
N ASN A 22 -16.58 23.51 -13.22
CA ASN A 22 -16.78 24.73 -13.99
C ASN A 22 -18.05 24.75 -14.85
N ALA A 23 -18.58 23.57 -15.20
CA ALA A 23 -19.78 23.42 -16.03
C ALA A 23 -21.06 23.23 -15.21
N LEU A 24 -20.93 22.82 -13.95
CA LEU A 24 -22.04 22.66 -13.04
C LEU A 24 -22.41 24.02 -12.43
N ASN A 25 -23.70 24.21 -12.23
CA ASN A 25 -24.24 25.34 -11.49
C ASN A 25 -23.94 25.18 -10.00
N SER A 26 -23.72 26.33 -9.37
CA SER A 26 -23.60 26.46 -7.93
C SER A 26 -24.89 26.00 -7.26
N GLU A 27 -24.78 25.54 -6.03
CA GLU A 27 -25.94 25.17 -5.24
C GLU A 27 -26.99 26.30 -5.17
N SER A 28 -26.54 27.57 -5.10
CA SER A 28 -27.39 28.77 -5.00
C SER A 28 -28.21 29.07 -6.25
N ASP A 29 -27.83 28.48 -7.38
CA ASP A 29 -28.34 28.85 -8.71
C ASP A 29 -29.38 27.84 -9.23
N LEU A 30 -29.79 26.88 -8.38
CA LEU A 30 -30.78 25.87 -8.69
C LEU A 30 -32.14 26.25 -8.09
N ASP A 31 -33.14 26.43 -8.96
CA ASP A 31 -34.53 26.56 -8.55
C ASP A 31 -35.02 25.28 -7.85
N TYR A 32 -35.93 25.45 -6.89
CA TYR A 32 -36.58 24.34 -6.19
C TYR A 32 -37.23 23.39 -7.22
N PHE A 33 -36.73 22.16 -7.29
CA PHE A 33 -37.24 21.07 -8.14
C PHE A 33 -37.17 21.29 -9.67
N ASP A 34 -36.09 21.91 -10.19
CA ASP A 34 -35.87 21.91 -11.65
C ASP A 34 -35.12 20.67 -12.16
N GLU A 35 -35.88 19.64 -12.55
CA GLU A 35 -35.38 18.46 -13.27
C GLU A 35 -34.82 18.77 -14.67
N ARG A 36 -34.95 20.01 -15.14
CA ARG A 36 -34.38 20.49 -16.42
C ARG A 36 -33.10 21.30 -16.24
N SER A 37 -32.55 21.39 -15.02
CA SER A 37 -31.29 22.10 -14.81
C SER A 37 -30.19 21.52 -15.71
N GLU A 38 -29.32 22.40 -16.22
CA GLU A 38 -28.20 22.01 -17.09
C GLU A 38 -27.30 20.95 -16.41
N ASN A 39 -27.29 20.94 -15.07
CA ASN A 39 -26.61 19.93 -14.26
C ASN A 39 -27.08 18.50 -14.55
N VAL A 40 -28.37 18.28 -14.80
CA VAL A 40 -28.92 16.92 -15.08
C VAL A 40 -28.27 16.30 -16.31
N LYS A 41 -27.96 17.11 -17.33
CA LYS A 41 -27.24 16.65 -18.53
C LYS A 41 -25.80 16.21 -18.22
N LEU A 42 -25.21 16.74 -17.15
CA LEU A 42 -23.85 16.41 -16.70
C LEU A 42 -23.82 15.25 -15.70
N TYR A 43 -24.95 14.82 -15.14
CA TYR A 43 -25.00 13.75 -14.14
C TYR A 43 -24.37 12.43 -14.58
N PRO A 44 -24.63 11.90 -15.79
CA PRO A 44 -23.97 10.65 -16.20
C PRO A 44 -22.44 10.76 -16.17
N ARG A 45 -21.91 11.93 -16.54
CA ARG A 45 -20.47 12.22 -16.56
C ARG A 45 -19.93 12.39 -15.14
N ALA A 46 -20.64 13.09 -14.27
CA ALA A 46 -20.28 13.25 -12.86
C ALA A 46 -20.35 11.92 -12.09
N ILE A 47 -21.37 11.10 -12.35
CA ILE A 47 -21.49 9.74 -11.80
C ILE A 47 -20.28 8.91 -12.22
N LYS A 48 -19.97 8.87 -13.53
CA LYS A 48 -18.81 8.12 -14.01
C LYS A 48 -17.51 8.59 -13.34
N TRP A 49 -17.26 9.90 -13.32
CA TRP A 49 -16.08 10.47 -12.66
C TRP A 49 -16.01 10.09 -11.17
N SER A 50 -17.11 10.19 -10.44
CA SER A 50 -17.16 9.83 -9.03
C SER A 50 -16.88 8.34 -8.79
N ARG A 51 -17.44 7.44 -9.62
CA ARG A 51 -17.25 5.99 -9.50
C ARG A 51 -15.84 5.57 -9.88
N ASP A 52 -15.29 6.18 -10.93
CA ASP A 52 -13.89 5.97 -11.33
C ASP A 52 -12.92 6.43 -10.22
N SER A 53 -13.21 7.57 -9.59
CA SER A 53 -12.41 8.12 -8.48
C SER A 53 -12.49 7.26 -7.22
N ILE A 54 -13.71 6.86 -6.81
CA ILE A 54 -13.93 5.95 -5.68
C ILE A 54 -13.20 4.62 -5.88
N ASN A 55 -13.29 4.02 -7.07
CA ASN A 55 -12.60 2.77 -7.36
C ASN A 55 -11.08 2.93 -7.27
N LEU A 56 -10.52 4.04 -7.76
CA LEU A 56 -9.09 4.29 -7.64
C LEU A 56 -8.66 4.46 -6.19
N LEU A 57 -9.39 5.27 -5.41
CA LEU A 57 -9.09 5.50 -4.01
C LEU A 57 -9.19 4.21 -3.19
N LYS A 58 -10.22 3.39 -3.42
CA LYS A 58 -10.38 2.09 -2.77
C LYS A 58 -9.27 1.11 -3.15
N LEU A 59 -8.94 1.00 -4.44
CA LEU A 59 -7.88 0.09 -4.91
C LEU A 59 -6.49 0.51 -4.45
N ARG A 60 -6.24 1.82 -4.35
CA ARG A 60 -4.95 2.32 -3.90
C ARG A 60 -4.86 2.30 -2.38
N PHE A 61 -5.77 2.97 -1.66
CA PHE A 61 -5.64 3.27 -0.24
C PHE A 61 -6.39 2.31 0.69
N GLY A 62 -7.30 1.51 0.15
CA GLY A 62 -8.15 0.59 0.90
C GLY A 62 -9.55 1.15 1.17
N ALA A 63 -10.46 0.27 1.59
CA ALA A 63 -11.87 0.60 1.84
C ALA A 63 -12.06 1.54 3.03
N ASP A 64 -11.16 1.48 4.01
CA ASP A 64 -11.26 2.25 5.26
C ASP A 64 -10.34 3.48 5.24
N SER A 65 -9.99 3.99 4.06
CA SER A 65 -9.10 5.14 3.95
C SER A 65 -9.85 6.46 4.16
N THR A 66 -9.30 7.34 5.00
CA THR A 66 -9.85 8.67 5.26
C THR A 66 -9.99 9.51 3.98
N HIS A 67 -9.10 9.33 2.99
CA HIS A 67 -9.22 9.97 1.68
C HIS A 67 -10.46 9.52 0.92
N LEU A 68 -10.80 8.22 0.98
CA LEU A 68 -12.01 7.68 0.37
C LEU A 68 -13.25 8.17 1.10
N GLU A 69 -13.24 8.14 2.43
CA GLU A 69 -14.32 8.63 3.29
C GLU A 69 -14.67 10.09 2.96
N TYR A 70 -13.70 11.01 3.06
CA TYR A 70 -13.93 12.42 2.75
C TYR A 70 -14.40 12.66 1.32
N PHE A 71 -13.86 11.92 0.34
CA PHE A 71 -14.32 12.04 -1.05
C PHE A 71 -15.79 11.59 -1.20
N VAL A 72 -16.14 10.46 -0.58
CA VAL A 72 -17.49 9.89 -0.62
C VAL A 72 -18.49 10.80 0.10
N ASP A 73 -18.11 11.35 1.24
CA ASP A 73 -18.94 12.27 2.01
C ASP A 73 -19.21 13.54 1.21
N GLU A 74 -18.17 14.14 0.64
CA GLU A 74 -18.32 15.38 -0.12
C GLU A 74 -19.18 15.17 -1.38
N ILE A 75 -19.00 14.05 -2.11
CA ILE A 75 -19.76 13.81 -3.34
C ILE A 75 -21.22 13.40 -3.09
N ASN A 76 -21.52 12.87 -1.90
CA ASN A 76 -22.88 12.52 -1.49
C ASN A 76 -23.54 13.61 -0.65
N LYS A 77 -22.82 14.68 -0.30
CA LYS A 77 -23.34 15.79 0.48
C LYS A 77 -24.57 16.36 -0.23
N ARG A 78 -25.68 16.37 0.49
CA ARG A 78 -26.95 16.95 0.02
C ARG A 78 -27.20 18.24 0.79
N VAL A 79 -27.89 19.15 0.15
CA VAL A 79 -28.36 20.37 0.81
C VAL A 79 -29.85 20.22 1.05
N GLU A 80 -30.21 20.36 2.32
CA GLU A 80 -31.58 20.27 2.78
C GLU A 80 -32.46 21.29 2.04
N GLY A 81 -33.61 20.82 1.54
CA GLY A 81 -34.53 21.65 0.74
C GLY A 81 -34.14 21.83 -0.73
N ARG A 82 -32.96 21.41 -1.20
CA ARG A 82 -32.60 21.54 -2.63
C ARG A 82 -32.69 20.21 -3.38
N GLY A 83 -33.34 20.23 -4.54
CA GLY A 83 -33.34 19.11 -5.47
C GLY A 83 -32.00 18.98 -6.19
N GLY A 84 -31.57 17.76 -6.51
CA GLY A 84 -30.38 17.51 -7.34
C GLY A 84 -29.26 16.71 -6.66
N ARG A 85 -28.21 16.44 -7.44
CA ARG A 85 -26.94 15.81 -7.03
C ARG A 85 -25.77 16.54 -7.71
N PHE A 86 -24.55 16.34 -7.23
CA PHE A 86 -23.32 16.85 -7.86
C PHE A 86 -23.34 18.37 -8.07
N TYR A 87 -23.39 19.16 -6.99
CA TYR A 87 -23.24 20.61 -7.07
C TYR A 87 -21.79 20.98 -7.42
N LYS A 88 -21.60 22.16 -8.02
CA LYS A 88 -20.28 22.71 -8.34
C LYS A 88 -19.34 22.63 -7.15
N GLU A 89 -19.81 23.03 -5.97
CA GLU A 89 -19.05 23.05 -4.73
C GLU A 89 -18.59 21.65 -4.34
N ASN A 90 -19.48 20.64 -4.39
CA ASN A 90 -19.11 19.27 -4.06
C ASN A 90 -18.10 18.70 -5.02
N VAL A 91 -18.29 18.93 -6.33
CA VAL A 91 -17.34 18.45 -7.33
C VAL A 91 -16.00 19.16 -7.19
N ALA A 92 -15.99 20.46 -6.90
CA ALA A 92 -14.76 21.22 -6.63
C ALA A 92 -14.03 20.71 -5.39
N ASN A 93 -14.73 20.55 -4.26
CA ASN A 93 -14.16 20.07 -3.01
C ASN A 93 -13.66 18.62 -3.14
N ALA A 94 -14.44 17.73 -3.75
CA ALA A 94 -14.02 16.36 -4.02
C ALA A 94 -12.82 16.31 -4.98
N THR A 95 -12.72 17.26 -5.92
CA THR A 95 -11.53 17.41 -6.77
C THR A 95 -10.30 17.85 -5.96
N ALA A 96 -10.45 18.79 -5.02
CA ALA A 96 -9.36 19.21 -4.13
C ALA A 96 -8.86 18.05 -3.24
N ILE A 97 -9.75 17.14 -2.82
CA ILE A 97 -9.34 15.91 -2.13
C ILE A 97 -8.45 15.03 -3.03
N LEU A 98 -8.79 14.88 -4.32
CA LEU A 98 -7.95 14.14 -5.27
C LEU A 98 -6.60 14.84 -5.51
N GLU A 99 -6.56 16.17 -5.48
CA GLU A 99 -5.32 16.96 -5.57
C GLU A 99 -4.42 16.71 -4.35
N HIS A 100 -4.98 16.79 -3.14
CA HIS A 100 -4.26 16.45 -1.92
C HIS A 100 -3.71 15.01 -1.96
N VAL A 101 -4.50 14.05 -2.48
CA VAL A 101 -4.06 12.67 -2.66
C VAL A 101 -2.92 12.57 -3.68
N LEU A 102 -2.98 13.32 -4.77
CA LEU A 102 -1.90 13.38 -5.76
C LEU A 102 -0.62 13.93 -5.13
N ASP A 103 -0.69 15.03 -4.39
CA ASP A 103 0.45 15.63 -3.69
C ASP A 103 1.06 14.63 -2.68
N ALA A 104 0.22 13.89 -1.95
CA ALA A 104 0.67 12.86 -1.01
C ALA A 104 1.35 11.66 -1.71
N VAL A 105 0.92 11.30 -2.92
CA VAL A 105 1.57 10.26 -3.73
C VAL A 105 2.90 10.77 -4.27
N GLU A 106 2.93 11.97 -4.84
CA GLU A 106 4.13 12.57 -5.43
C GLU A 106 5.21 12.90 -4.39
N SER A 107 4.81 13.19 -3.15
CA SER A 107 5.72 13.40 -2.01
C SER A 107 6.15 12.12 -1.29
N GLY A 108 5.64 10.95 -1.68
CA GLY A 108 6.00 9.66 -1.06
C GLY A 108 5.32 9.36 0.28
N LEU A 109 4.48 10.26 0.81
CA LEU A 109 3.76 10.07 2.09
C LEU A 109 2.89 8.80 2.10
N THR A 110 2.40 8.39 0.94
CA THR A 110 1.59 7.17 0.81
C THR A 110 2.41 5.89 0.89
N GLU A 111 3.67 5.91 0.46
CA GLU A 111 4.57 4.75 0.51
C GLU A 111 4.90 4.35 1.96
N ASP A 112 5.04 5.33 2.86
CA ASP A 112 5.28 5.10 4.30
C ASP A 112 4.11 4.38 4.99
N LEU A 113 2.86 4.67 4.58
CA LEU A 113 1.68 3.99 5.11
C LEU A 113 1.57 2.54 4.62
N PHE A 114 1.88 2.26 3.35
CA PHE A 114 1.91 0.89 2.85
C PHE A 114 3.02 0.08 3.49
N TYR A 115 4.20 0.68 3.64
CA TYR A 115 5.30 0.01 4.32
C TYR A 115 4.96 -0.39 5.76
N LYS A 116 4.30 0.50 6.49
CA LYS A 116 3.80 0.19 7.84
C LYS A 116 2.81 -0.98 7.82
N ARG A 117 1.91 -1.05 6.85
CA ARG A 117 0.98 -2.19 6.69
C ARG A 117 1.70 -3.48 6.33
N GLU A 118 2.69 -3.44 5.42
CA GLU A 118 3.49 -4.61 5.07
C GLU A 118 4.27 -5.15 6.28
N ILE A 119 4.88 -4.26 7.08
CA ILE A 119 5.56 -4.66 8.33
C ILE A 119 4.58 -5.31 9.31
N LEU A 120 3.35 -4.80 9.44
CA LEU A 120 2.33 -5.44 10.29
C LEU A 120 2.02 -6.86 9.83
N VAL A 121 1.77 -7.06 8.53
CA VAL A 121 1.52 -8.40 7.97
C VAL A 121 2.72 -9.33 8.16
N PHE A 122 3.94 -8.83 7.98
CA PHE A 122 5.15 -9.61 8.22
C PHE A 122 5.37 -9.93 9.70
N SER A 123 4.94 -9.05 10.59
CA SER A 123 4.96 -9.29 12.04
C SER A 123 3.99 -10.41 12.42
N ASP A 124 2.77 -10.40 11.89
CA ASP A 124 1.77 -11.47 12.10
C ASP A 124 2.25 -12.81 11.55
N LEU A 125 2.88 -12.83 10.36
CA LEU A 125 3.48 -14.04 9.79
C LEU A 125 4.65 -14.56 10.64
N LEU A 126 5.43 -13.65 11.24
CA LEU A 126 6.52 -14.02 12.12
C LEU A 126 6.00 -14.59 13.45
N GLU A 127 4.89 -14.05 13.97
CA GLU A 127 4.20 -14.61 15.14
C GLU A 127 3.71 -16.03 14.87
N GLN A 128 3.09 -16.28 13.71
CA GLN A 128 2.74 -17.64 13.28
C GLN A 128 3.96 -18.57 13.17
N ALA A 129 5.12 -18.04 12.74
CA ALA A 129 6.36 -18.82 12.72
C ALA A 129 6.79 -19.25 14.14
N PHE A 130 6.63 -18.38 15.13
CA PHE A 130 6.86 -18.73 16.53
C PHE A 130 5.85 -19.77 17.02
N GLU A 131 4.57 -19.66 16.70
CA GLU A 131 3.54 -20.65 17.07
C GLU A 131 3.84 -22.05 16.50
N PHE A 132 4.29 -22.12 15.25
CA PHE A 132 4.75 -23.38 14.66
C PHE A 132 5.93 -23.96 15.44
N LEU A 133 6.88 -23.13 15.88
CA LEU A 133 8.02 -23.58 16.66
C LEU A 133 7.61 -24.10 18.04
N GLU A 134 6.69 -23.42 18.73
CA GLU A 134 6.14 -23.87 20.02
C GLU A 134 5.36 -25.20 19.89
N SER A 135 4.80 -25.46 18.71
CA SER A 135 4.12 -26.72 18.37
C SER A 135 5.06 -27.80 17.79
N ASP A 136 6.38 -27.62 17.92
CA ASP A 136 7.45 -28.51 17.41
C ASP A 136 7.45 -28.72 15.88
N HIS A 137 6.85 -27.78 15.14
CA HIS A 137 6.83 -27.74 13.68
C HIS A 137 7.97 -26.89 13.11
N ARG A 138 9.22 -27.28 13.39
CA ARG A 138 10.46 -26.56 12.98
C ARG A 138 10.54 -26.20 11.49
N ILE A 139 10.13 -27.11 10.62
CA ILE A 139 10.20 -26.88 9.16
C ILE A 139 9.25 -25.75 8.78
N ALA A 140 8.02 -25.76 9.28
CA ALA A 140 7.03 -24.71 9.02
C ALA A 140 7.50 -23.37 9.57
N ALA A 141 7.99 -23.36 10.82
CA ALA A 141 8.57 -22.17 11.45
C ALA A 141 9.69 -21.54 10.59
N ALA A 142 10.65 -22.36 10.14
CA ALA A 142 11.76 -21.90 9.31
C ALA A 142 11.34 -21.41 7.92
N ILE A 143 10.34 -22.04 7.29
CA ILE A 143 9.78 -21.60 6.00
C ILE A 143 9.09 -20.25 6.15
N TYR A 144 8.25 -20.07 7.18
CA TYR A 144 7.57 -18.79 7.43
C TYR A 144 8.55 -17.68 7.74
N GLY A 145 9.55 -17.95 8.61
CA GLY A 145 10.64 -17.01 8.85
C GLY A 145 11.37 -16.62 7.56
N ARG A 146 11.56 -17.55 6.62
CA ARG A 146 12.25 -17.24 5.35
C ARG A 146 11.43 -16.31 4.50
N ILE A 147 10.12 -16.54 4.42
CA ILE A 147 9.21 -15.68 3.67
C ILE A 147 9.27 -14.25 4.22
N VAL A 148 9.23 -14.08 5.54
CA VAL A 148 9.36 -12.76 6.18
C VAL A 148 10.72 -12.14 5.88
N LEU A 149 11.81 -12.89 6.05
CA LEU A 149 13.17 -12.40 5.81
C LEU A 149 13.38 -11.97 4.35
N GLU A 150 13.03 -12.82 3.40
CA GLU A 150 13.26 -12.57 1.97
C GLU A 150 12.41 -11.38 1.50
N THR A 151 11.12 -11.35 1.87
CA THR A 151 10.23 -10.27 1.44
C THR A 151 10.68 -8.93 2.03
N THR A 152 10.95 -8.86 3.34
CA THR A 152 11.35 -7.60 4.01
C THR A 152 12.65 -7.03 3.42
N VAL A 153 13.67 -7.86 3.20
CA VAL A 153 14.96 -7.39 2.64
C VAL A 153 14.80 -6.94 1.19
N ARG A 154 13.96 -7.61 0.40
CA ARG A 154 13.71 -7.21 -1.00
C ARG A 154 12.92 -5.91 -1.07
N GLU A 155 11.96 -5.71 -0.17
CA GLU A 155 11.20 -4.47 -0.06
C GLU A 155 12.09 -3.31 0.37
N PHE A 156 12.93 -3.51 1.38
CA PHE A 156 13.95 -2.56 1.78
C PHE A 156 14.92 -2.23 0.62
N ALA A 157 15.39 -3.24 -0.11
CA ALA A 157 16.23 -3.02 -1.29
C ALA A 157 15.52 -2.21 -2.38
N ARG A 158 14.24 -2.47 -2.64
CA ARG A 158 13.45 -1.73 -3.62
C ARG A 158 13.34 -0.25 -3.24
N LYS A 159 13.10 0.06 -1.97
CA LYS A 159 13.11 1.44 -1.45
C LYS A 159 14.45 2.13 -1.65
N GLU A 160 15.52 1.36 -1.50
CA GLU A 160 16.89 1.82 -1.76
C GLU A 160 17.27 1.79 -3.25
N GLY A 161 16.32 1.59 -4.17
CA GLY A 161 16.61 1.54 -5.61
C GLY A 161 17.58 0.41 -6.01
N VAL A 162 17.65 -0.66 -5.21
CA VAL A 162 18.47 -1.85 -5.45
C VAL A 162 17.57 -2.98 -5.97
N GLU A 163 17.88 -3.46 -7.18
CA GLU A 163 17.21 -4.61 -7.79
C GLU A 163 18.13 -5.83 -7.89
N GLY A 164 17.57 -7.04 -7.83
CA GLY A 164 18.30 -8.29 -8.03
C GLY A 164 17.39 -9.51 -8.05
N GLU A 165 17.68 -10.47 -8.93
CA GLU A 165 16.89 -11.70 -9.04
C GLU A 165 17.15 -12.61 -7.84
N LYS A 166 18.42 -12.89 -7.55
CA LYS A 166 18.81 -13.76 -6.43
C LYS A 166 18.97 -12.94 -5.16
N PHE A 167 18.51 -13.50 -4.02
CA PHE A 167 18.67 -12.88 -2.70
C PHE A 167 20.11 -12.44 -2.43
N ASP A 168 21.08 -13.26 -2.85
CA ASP A 168 22.50 -12.97 -2.68
C ASP A 168 22.97 -11.71 -3.42
N GLN A 169 22.45 -11.49 -4.62
CA GLN A 169 22.74 -10.29 -5.39
C GLN A 169 22.18 -9.05 -4.70
N VAL A 170 20.99 -9.16 -4.11
CA VAL A 170 20.33 -8.07 -3.40
C VAL A 170 21.17 -7.61 -2.20
N ILE A 171 21.55 -8.53 -1.31
CA ILE A 171 22.34 -8.17 -0.10
C ILE A 171 23.75 -7.66 -0.43
N ILE A 172 24.39 -8.18 -1.49
CA ILE A 172 25.70 -7.67 -1.94
C ILE A 172 25.56 -6.23 -2.45
N LYS A 173 24.54 -5.94 -3.27
CA LYS A 173 24.30 -4.61 -3.81
C LYS A 173 23.93 -3.61 -2.72
N LEU A 174 23.09 -4.00 -1.74
CA LEU A 174 22.79 -3.19 -0.56
C LEU A 174 24.07 -2.79 0.19
N ARG A 175 25.01 -3.73 0.39
CA ARG A 175 26.31 -3.42 1.00
C ARG A 175 27.16 -2.51 0.12
N GLN A 176 27.23 -2.78 -1.19
CA GLN A 176 28.00 -1.95 -2.12
C GLN A 176 27.50 -0.51 -2.17
N LYS A 177 26.18 -0.30 -1.99
CA LYS A 177 25.57 1.03 -1.86
C LYS A 177 25.81 1.67 -0.48
N GLY A 178 26.39 0.94 0.48
CA GLY A 178 26.66 1.42 1.83
C GLY A 178 25.44 1.41 2.77
N VAL A 179 24.31 0.85 2.32
CA VAL A 179 23.06 0.79 3.09
C VAL A 179 23.17 -0.18 4.25
N ILE A 180 23.81 -1.34 4.03
CA ILE A 180 24.11 -2.32 5.08
C ILE A 180 25.61 -2.56 5.20
N GLN A 181 26.04 -2.94 6.40
CA GLN A 181 27.43 -3.29 6.66
C GLN A 181 27.70 -4.78 6.45
N LYS A 182 28.99 -5.13 6.27
CA LYS A 182 29.42 -6.52 6.02
C LYS A 182 28.92 -7.53 7.08
N PRO A 183 28.88 -7.21 8.39
CA PRO A 183 28.34 -8.13 9.39
C PRO A 183 26.87 -8.49 9.13
N LEU A 184 26.03 -7.51 8.80
CA LEU A 184 24.62 -7.75 8.53
C LEU A 184 24.43 -8.55 7.23
N GLU A 185 25.21 -8.27 6.17
CA GLU A 185 25.21 -9.10 4.95
C GLU A 185 25.48 -10.58 5.28
N SER A 186 26.49 -10.86 6.11
CA SER A 186 26.83 -12.23 6.51
C SER A 186 25.71 -12.90 7.30
N SER A 187 25.10 -12.20 8.25
CA SER A 187 23.97 -12.72 9.03
C SER A 187 22.74 -12.97 8.14
N LEU A 188 22.40 -12.05 7.23
CA LEU A 188 21.28 -12.22 6.29
C LEU A 188 21.50 -13.45 5.41
N ARG A 189 22.70 -13.64 4.88
CA ARG A 189 23.06 -14.79 4.05
C ARG A 189 22.91 -16.11 4.80
N ALA A 190 23.44 -16.19 6.01
CA ALA A 190 23.37 -17.40 6.84
C ALA A 190 21.91 -17.77 7.20
N ASN A 191 21.12 -16.79 7.65
CA ASN A 191 19.72 -17.01 8.02
C ASN A 191 18.85 -17.33 6.79
N TYR A 192 19.11 -16.70 5.64
CA TYR A 192 18.46 -17.08 4.38
C TYR A 192 18.75 -18.53 4.00
N GLN A 193 20.01 -18.96 4.12
CA GLN A 193 20.41 -20.34 3.82
C GLN A 193 19.72 -21.36 4.74
N LEU A 194 19.59 -21.06 6.04
CA LEU A 194 18.85 -21.89 7.00
C LEU A 194 17.39 -22.10 6.53
N GLY A 195 16.67 -21.02 6.26
CA GLY A 195 15.29 -21.10 5.77
C GLY A 195 15.19 -21.77 4.40
N SER A 196 16.21 -21.63 3.55
CA SER A 196 16.26 -22.26 2.23
C SER A 196 16.41 -23.78 2.34
N MET A 197 17.21 -24.26 3.30
CA MET A 197 17.34 -25.69 3.60
C MET A 197 15.99 -26.27 4.05
N ALA A 198 15.26 -25.57 4.92
CA ALA A 198 13.91 -25.98 5.33
C ALA A 198 12.95 -26.10 4.14
N ALA A 199 12.91 -25.07 3.29
CA ALA A 199 12.00 -25.02 2.14
C ALA A 199 12.28 -26.09 1.08
N HIS A 200 13.53 -26.54 0.96
CA HIS A 200 13.92 -27.59 0.02
C HIS A 200 13.97 -28.98 0.64
N GLY A 201 13.65 -29.12 1.94
CA GLY A 201 13.70 -30.41 2.63
C GLY A 201 15.12 -30.98 2.73
N ASP A 202 16.14 -30.13 2.81
CA ASP A 202 17.54 -30.57 2.95
C ASP A 202 17.72 -31.36 4.25
N GLU A 203 18.37 -32.53 4.18
CA GLU A 203 18.59 -33.38 5.35
C GLU A 203 19.39 -32.69 6.45
N LYS A 204 20.28 -31.76 6.09
CA LYS A 204 21.06 -30.98 7.06
C LYS A 204 20.17 -30.12 7.95
N PHE A 205 18.97 -29.76 7.49
CA PHE A 205 18.03 -28.99 8.29
C PHE A 205 17.61 -29.73 9.57
N LYS A 206 17.56 -31.06 9.54
CA LYS A 206 17.17 -31.89 10.70
C LYS A 206 18.08 -31.69 11.92
N ASN A 207 19.30 -31.21 11.70
CA ASN A 207 20.29 -30.98 12.76
C ASN A 207 20.04 -29.69 13.55
N TYR A 208 19.19 -28.77 13.07
CA TYR A 208 18.87 -27.54 13.79
C TYR A 208 17.89 -27.79 14.93
N SER A 209 18.28 -27.45 16.14
CA SER A 209 17.45 -27.49 17.35
C SER A 209 16.36 -26.43 17.37
N ASN A 210 15.35 -26.60 18.24
CA ASN A 210 14.35 -25.55 18.49
C ASN A 210 14.98 -24.23 18.98
N SER A 211 16.12 -24.29 19.68
CA SER A 211 16.85 -23.09 20.10
C SER A 211 17.41 -22.32 18.92
N GLU A 212 18.05 -23.01 17.97
CA GLU A 212 18.62 -22.39 16.77
C GLU A 212 17.54 -21.81 15.86
N ILE A 213 16.40 -22.51 15.71
CA ILE A 213 15.26 -21.94 14.96
C ILE A 213 14.68 -20.73 15.69
N ARG A 214 14.66 -20.72 17.03
CA ARG A 214 14.22 -19.54 17.81
C ARG A 214 15.17 -18.36 17.62
N GLU A 215 16.48 -18.59 17.63
CA GLU A 215 17.50 -17.56 17.35
C GLU A 215 17.35 -16.99 15.94
N TYR A 216 17.08 -17.85 14.95
CA TYR A 216 16.75 -17.46 13.60
C TYR A 216 15.52 -16.54 13.52
N LEU A 217 14.42 -16.90 14.17
CA LEU A 217 13.21 -16.06 14.19
C LEU A 217 13.42 -14.75 14.96
N ASN A 218 14.17 -14.79 16.06
CA ASN A 218 14.54 -13.58 16.81
C ASN A 218 15.42 -12.65 15.96
N PHE A 219 16.36 -13.17 15.18
CA PHE A 219 17.14 -12.36 14.23
C PHE A 219 16.23 -11.64 13.24
N ILE A 220 15.23 -12.33 12.69
CA ILE A 220 14.26 -11.73 11.76
C ILE A 220 13.50 -10.60 12.46
N ARG A 221 12.98 -10.84 13.67
CA ARG A 221 12.26 -9.83 14.45
C ARG A 221 13.12 -8.61 14.75
N ASP A 222 14.32 -8.84 15.26
CA ASP A 222 15.12 -7.80 15.92
C ASP A 222 16.08 -7.08 14.97
N LYS A 223 16.33 -7.64 13.77
CA LYS A 223 17.27 -7.08 12.78
C LYS A 223 16.70 -6.91 11.38
N VAL A 224 15.71 -7.70 10.98
CA VAL A 224 15.16 -7.65 9.62
C VAL A 224 13.92 -6.77 9.55
N LEU A 225 12.97 -6.90 10.48
CA LEU A 225 11.79 -6.03 10.54
C LEU A 225 12.10 -4.57 10.92
N THR A 226 13.33 -4.28 11.31
CA THR A 226 13.81 -2.93 11.64
C THR A 226 14.57 -2.25 10.50
N LEU A 227 14.70 -2.91 9.35
CA LEU A 227 15.21 -2.30 8.11
C LEU A 227 14.20 -1.29 7.57
#